data_AF-A0A6B0WU94-F1
#
_entry.id   AF-A0A6B0WU94-F1
#
_cell.length_a   1.000
_cell.length_b   1.000
_cell.length_c   1.000
_cell.angle_alpha   90.00
_cell.angle_beta   90.00
_cell.angle_gamma   90.00
#
_symmetry.space_group_name_H-M   'P 1'
#
loop_
_entity.id
_entity.type
_entity.pdbx_description
1 polymer ?
#
loop_
_entity_poly.entity_id
_entity_poly.type
_entity_poly.pdbx_seq_one_letter_code
_entity_poly.pdbx_strand_id
1 'polypeptide(L)'
;MLMAVSDAAMGEARAATKTHALHLARAARERLGADWGIGETGAAGPTGNRYGDPPGHTCIGVVGPDTERAIAIATGSENRGENMEVFAREALDLLVECLQRD
;
A
#
# COMPACT_ATOMS: atom_id res chain seq x y z
N MET A 1 -7.25 12.12 12.25
CA MET A 1 -7.20 11.16 11.12
C MET A 1 -7.12 9.74 11.68
N LEU A 2 -7.77 8.73 11.06
CA LEU A 2 -7.91 7.36 11.61
C LEU A 2 -6.59 6.62 11.80
N MET A 3 -5.49 6.98 11.11
CA MET A 3 -4.19 6.30 11.22
C MET A 3 -3.08 7.19 11.80
N ALA A 4 -3.39 8.42 12.22
CA ALA A 4 -2.43 9.38 12.79
C ALA A 4 -1.12 9.55 11.97
N VAL A 5 -1.16 9.35 10.65
CA VAL A 5 -0.03 9.65 9.75
C VAL A 5 0.27 11.15 9.87
N SER A 6 1.53 11.51 10.05
CA SER A 6 1.93 12.92 10.22
C SER A 6 1.72 13.72 8.93
N ASP A 7 1.44 15.01 9.06
CA ASP A 7 1.29 15.90 7.90
C ASP A 7 2.58 15.96 7.07
N ALA A 8 3.74 15.88 7.72
CA ALA A 8 5.03 15.79 7.03
C ALA A 8 5.14 14.53 6.17
N ALA A 9 4.79 13.36 6.70
CA ALA A 9 4.79 12.09 5.97
C ALA A 9 3.76 12.10 4.82
N MET A 10 2.58 12.68 5.04
CA MET A 10 1.57 12.83 3.99
C MET A 10 1.96 13.84 2.90
N GLY A 11 2.82 14.81 3.24
CA GLY A 11 3.36 15.80 2.32
C GLY A 11 4.57 15.31 1.50
N GLU A 12 5.28 14.28 1.98
CA GLU A 12 6.46 13.73 1.31
C GLU A 12 6.11 13.09 -0.03
N ALA A 13 4.98 12.37 -0.10
CA ALA A 13 4.55 11.73 -1.33
C ALA A 13 3.02 11.71 -1.46
N ARG A 14 2.55 11.98 -2.68
CA ARG A 14 1.13 11.79 -3.02
C ARG A 14 0.70 10.33 -2.85
N ALA A 15 -0.61 10.12 -2.71
CA ALA A 15 -1.21 8.80 -2.75
C ALA A 15 -0.88 8.05 -4.05
N ALA A 16 -1.03 6.72 -4.04
CA ALA A 16 -0.68 5.79 -5.13
C ALA A 16 0.81 5.75 -5.52
N THR A 17 1.69 5.99 -4.55
CA THR A 17 3.14 5.82 -4.66
C THR A 17 3.66 4.85 -3.61
N LYS A 18 4.82 4.24 -3.86
CA LYS A 18 5.49 3.32 -2.92
C LYS A 18 5.81 4.00 -1.58
N THR A 19 6.31 5.25 -1.63
CA THR A 19 6.62 6.04 -0.44
C THR A 19 5.37 6.26 0.43
N HIS A 20 4.25 6.66 -0.18
CA HIS A 20 2.99 6.80 0.54
C HIS A 20 2.50 5.47 1.13
N ALA A 21 2.63 4.36 0.39
CA ALA A 21 2.29 3.04 0.91
C ALA A 21 3.12 2.65 2.15
N LEU A 22 4.43 2.97 2.16
CA LEU A 22 5.28 2.76 3.34
C LEU A 22 4.88 3.64 4.52
N HIS A 23 4.52 4.90 4.31
CA HIS A 23 4.02 5.74 5.41
C HIS A 23 2.74 5.18 6.03
N LEU A 24 1.82 4.65 5.22
CA LEU A 24 0.63 3.97 5.71
C LEU A 24 0.98 2.71 6.51
N ALA A 25 1.92 1.90 6.01
CA ALA A 25 2.36 0.68 6.68
C ALA A 25 3.03 0.96 8.03
N ARG A 26 3.95 1.93 8.10
CA ARG A 26 4.60 2.37 9.36
C ARG A 26 3.57 2.85 10.36
N ALA A 27 2.66 3.72 9.93
CA ALA A 27 1.61 4.26 10.79
C ALA A 27 0.68 3.15 11.32
N ALA A 28 0.33 2.16 10.49
CA ALA A 28 -0.45 1.01 10.92
C ALA A 28 0.27 0.20 12.00
N ARG A 29 1.53 -0.14 11.78
CA ARG A 29 2.38 -0.87 12.73
C ARG A 29 2.48 -0.13 14.07
N GLU A 30 2.90 1.13 14.04
CA GLU A 30 3.12 1.97 15.23
C GLU A 30 1.83 2.18 16.03
N ARG A 31 0.73 2.48 15.34
CA ARG A 31 -0.53 2.86 15.98
C ARG A 31 -1.29 1.66 16.55
N LEU A 32 -1.15 0.48 15.95
CA LEU A 32 -1.76 -0.75 16.43
C LEU A 32 -0.85 -1.53 17.39
N GLY A 33 0.42 -1.11 17.55
CA GLY A 33 1.40 -1.85 18.35
C GLY A 33 1.69 -3.25 17.78
N ALA A 34 1.56 -3.40 16.47
CA ALA A 34 1.80 -4.68 15.78
C ALA A 34 3.27 -4.84 15.40
N ASP A 35 3.72 -6.07 15.19
CA ASP A 35 5.06 -6.33 14.67
C ASP A 35 5.19 -5.93 13.20
N TRP A 36 4.09 -6.06 12.45
CA TRP A 36 4.00 -5.81 11.02
C TRP A 36 2.90 -4.82 10.67
N GLY A 37 3.14 -4.01 9.64
CA GLY A 37 2.16 -3.11 9.04
C GLY A 37 2.11 -3.28 7.52
N ILE A 38 0.90 -3.17 6.96
CA ILE A 38 0.65 -3.17 5.51
C ILE A 38 -0.06 -1.86 5.16
N GLY A 39 0.40 -1.20 4.09
CA GLY A 39 -0.21 -0.01 3.53
C GLY A 39 -0.51 -0.21 2.06
N GLU A 40 -1.74 0.04 1.64
CA GLU A 40 -2.15 0.02 0.22
C GLU A 40 -2.66 1.40 -0.18
N THR A 41 -2.28 1.83 -1.39
CA THR A 41 -2.79 3.07 -1.96
C THR A 41 -2.83 2.99 -3.49
N GLY A 42 -3.99 3.25 -4.07
CA GLY A 42 -4.16 3.05 -5.51
C GLY A 42 -5.47 3.57 -6.08
N ALA A 43 -5.74 3.14 -7.30
CA ALA A 43 -6.97 3.36 -8.04
C ALA A 43 -7.57 1.99 -8.42
N ALA A 44 -8.48 1.47 -7.61
CA ALA A 44 -9.14 0.20 -7.91
C ALA A 44 -10.05 0.28 -9.16
N GLY A 45 -10.46 1.46 -9.61
CA GLY A 45 -11.36 1.64 -10.75
C GLY A 45 -12.80 2.03 -10.36
N PRO A 46 -13.69 2.21 -11.37
CA PRO A 46 -13.46 1.92 -12.79
C PRO A 46 -12.60 2.97 -13.52
N THR A 47 -12.44 4.15 -12.94
CA THR A 47 -11.58 5.20 -13.48
C THR A 47 -10.24 5.25 -12.74
N GLY A 48 -9.27 5.95 -13.32
CA GLY A 48 -8.03 6.30 -12.63
C GLY A 48 -8.26 7.24 -11.45
N ASN A 49 -7.19 7.52 -10.70
CA ASN A 49 -7.22 8.50 -9.63
C ASN A 49 -6.95 9.93 -10.15
N ARG A 50 -7.13 10.93 -9.26
CA ARG A 50 -6.90 12.35 -9.57
C ARG A 50 -5.45 12.71 -9.91
N TYR A 51 -4.50 11.80 -9.70
CA TYR A 51 -3.07 12.01 -9.95
C TYR A 51 -2.62 11.42 -11.29
N GLY A 52 -3.53 10.82 -12.06
CA GLY A 52 -3.27 10.27 -13.39
C GLY A 52 -2.91 8.79 -13.41
N ASP A 53 -2.94 8.08 -12.27
CA ASP A 53 -2.72 6.63 -12.28
C ASP A 53 -3.98 5.91 -12.83
N PRO A 54 -3.84 4.93 -13.75
CA PRO A 54 -4.96 4.25 -14.37
C PRO A 54 -5.72 3.34 -13.38
N PRO A 55 -6.96 2.92 -13.71
CA PRO A 55 -7.63 1.88 -12.93
C PRO A 55 -6.79 0.60 -12.91
N GLY A 56 -6.78 -0.09 -11.77
CA GLY A 56 -5.96 -1.26 -11.56
C GLY A 56 -4.53 -0.96 -11.09
N HIS A 57 -4.15 0.31 -10.92
CA HIS A 57 -2.87 0.70 -10.33
C HIS A 57 -2.94 0.73 -8.80
N THR A 58 -2.00 0.08 -8.12
CA THR A 58 -1.80 0.23 -6.68
C THR A 58 -0.32 0.21 -6.31
N CYS A 59 0.02 0.85 -5.18
CA CYS A 59 1.27 0.64 -4.48
C CYS A 59 0.99 0.02 -3.12
N ILE A 60 1.79 -0.98 -2.78
CA ILE A 60 1.68 -1.73 -1.54
C ILE A 60 3.02 -1.64 -0.80
N GLY A 61 2.97 -1.34 0.49
CA GLY A 61 4.11 -1.30 1.40
C GLY A 61 3.93 -2.27 2.55
N VAL A 62 5.01 -2.95 2.94
CA VAL A 62 5.10 -3.83 4.12
C VAL A 62 6.26 -3.37 4.98
N VAL A 63 6.02 -3.24 6.28
CA VAL A 63 7.00 -2.82 7.28
C VAL A 63 6.98 -3.85 8.42
N GLY A 64 8.13 -4.45 8.70
CA GLY A 64 8.39 -5.37 9.81
C GLY A 64 9.47 -4.85 10.76
N PRO A 65 10.02 -5.69 11.64
CA PRO A 65 11.08 -5.32 12.58
C PRO A 65 12.36 -4.79 11.91
N ASP A 66 12.87 -5.51 10.90
CA ASP A 66 14.14 -5.18 10.22
C ASP A 66 13.99 -5.04 8.69
N THR A 67 12.74 -5.06 8.19
CA THR A 67 12.43 -5.08 6.75
C THR A 67 11.41 -4.00 6.40
N GLU A 68 11.69 -3.25 5.33
CA GLU A 68 10.70 -2.42 4.64
C GLU A 68 10.74 -2.68 3.14
N ARG A 69 9.58 -3.00 2.56
CA ARG A 69 9.45 -3.35 1.13
C ARG A 69 8.22 -2.69 0.55
N ALA A 70 8.33 -2.27 -0.71
CA ALA A 70 7.18 -1.76 -1.44
C ALA A 70 7.21 -2.13 -2.93
N ILE A 71 6.03 -2.49 -3.44
CA ILE A 71 5.80 -2.85 -4.83
C ILE A 71 4.73 -1.93 -5.45
N ALA A 72 4.72 -1.88 -6.77
CA ALA A 72 3.70 -1.20 -7.55
C ALA A 72 3.16 -2.21 -8.56
N ILE A 73 1.83 -2.23 -8.72
CA ILE A 73 1.12 -3.22 -9.50
C ILE A 73 0.15 -2.49 -10.41
N ALA A 74 0.01 -2.99 -11.64
CA ALA A 74 -0.99 -2.53 -12.59
C ALA A 74 -1.70 -3.75 -13.19
N THR A 75 -2.98 -3.94 -12.87
CA THR A 75 -3.77 -5.07 -13.38
C THR A 75 -4.26 -4.85 -14.81
N GLY A 76 -4.36 -3.58 -15.24
CA GLY A 76 -4.94 -3.19 -16.53
C GLY A 76 -6.46 -3.39 -16.61
N SER A 77 -7.14 -3.71 -15.50
CA SER A 77 -8.58 -3.92 -15.46
C SER A 77 -9.31 -2.68 -14.94
N GLU A 78 -10.46 -2.38 -15.52
CA GLU A 78 -11.41 -1.38 -15.00
C GLU A 78 -12.36 -1.99 -13.96
N ASN A 79 -12.31 -3.32 -13.74
CA ASN A 79 -13.18 -3.98 -12.78
C ASN A 79 -12.68 -3.74 -11.34
N ARG A 80 -13.43 -2.92 -10.61
CA ARG A 80 -13.11 -2.56 -9.21
C ARG A 80 -13.03 -3.76 -8.28
N GLY A 81 -13.92 -4.74 -8.41
CA GLY A 81 -13.97 -5.91 -7.53
C GLY A 81 -12.74 -6.79 -7.73
N GLU A 82 -12.45 -7.15 -8.99
CA GLU A 82 -11.28 -7.95 -9.35
C GLU A 82 -9.97 -7.26 -8.91
N ASN A 83 -9.88 -5.95 -9.09
CA ASN A 83 -8.71 -5.19 -8.67
C ASN A 83 -8.50 -5.25 -7.15
N MET A 84 -9.56 -5.09 -6.35
CA MET A 84 -9.45 -5.20 -4.89
C MET A 84 -8.98 -6.59 -4.44
N GLU A 85 -9.45 -7.65 -5.10
CA GLU A 85 -9.02 -9.02 -4.81
C GLU A 85 -7.54 -9.23 -5.14
N VAL A 86 -7.08 -8.73 -6.30
CA VAL A 86 -5.66 -8.77 -6.68
C VAL A 86 -4.82 -7.96 -5.71
N PHE A 87 -5.21 -6.74 -5.36
CA PHE A 87 -4.45 -5.90 -4.43
C PHE A 87 -4.31 -6.56 -3.05
N ALA A 88 -5.38 -7.19 -2.56
CA ALA A 88 -5.35 -7.92 -1.28
C ALA A 88 -4.45 -9.16 -1.35
N ARG A 89 -4.52 -9.94 -2.44
CA ARG A 89 -3.63 -11.09 -2.68
C ARG A 89 -2.17 -10.66 -2.64
N GLU A 90 -1.81 -9.67 -3.44
CA GLU A 90 -0.44 -9.19 -3.61
C GLU A 90 0.11 -8.57 -2.31
N ALA A 91 -0.74 -7.97 -1.49
CA ALA A 91 -0.35 -7.48 -0.18
C ALA A 91 0.01 -8.60 0.79
N LEU A 92 -0.74 -9.69 0.78
CA LEU A 92 -0.44 -10.87 1.58
C LEU A 92 0.79 -11.61 1.04
N ASP A 93 0.94 -11.74 -0.27
CA ASP A 93 2.10 -12.37 -0.89
C ASP A 93 3.38 -11.59 -0.57
N LEU A 94 3.35 -10.25 -0.66
CA LEU A 94 4.49 -9.42 -0.25
C LEU A 94 4.83 -9.58 1.23
N LEU A 95 3.83 -9.68 2.11
CA LEU A 95 4.08 -9.96 3.53
C LEU A 95 4.74 -11.32 3.73
N VAL A 96 4.24 -12.37 3.06
CA VAL A 96 4.82 -13.72 3.13
C VAL A 96 6.29 -13.72 2.66
N GLU A 97 6.59 -13.01 1.57
CA GLU A 97 7.98 -12.85 1.11
C GLU A 97 8.89 -12.18 2.15
N CYS A 98 8.36 -11.20 2.90
CA CYS A 98 9.13 -10.53 3.94
C CYS A 98 9.36 -11.45 5.14
N LEU A 99 8.32 -12.18 5.58
CA LEU A 99 8.41 -13.14 6.69
C LEU A 99 9.38 -14.29 6.43
N GLN A 100 9.62 -14.66 5.17
CA GLN A 100 10.58 -15.71 4.80
C GLN A 100 12.04 -15.22 4.78
N ARG A 101 12.26 -13.91 4.89
CA ARG A 101 13.59 -13.28 4.86
C ARG A 101 14.06 -12.82 6.23
N ASP A 102 13.13 -12.71 7.18
CA ASP A 102 13.36 -12.48 8.60
C ASP A 102 13.75 -13.78 9.32
#